data_AF-A0A7X8FQP1-F1
#
_entry.id   AF-A0A7X8FQP1-F1
#
_cell.length_a   1.000
_cell.length_b   1.000
_cell.length_c   1.000
_cell.angle_alpha   90.00
_cell.angle_beta   90.00
_cell.angle_gamma   90.00
#
_symmetry.space_group_name_H-M   'P 1'
#
loop_
_entity.id
_entity.type
_entity.pdbx_description
1 polymer ?
#
loop_
_entity_poly.entity_id
_entity_poly.type
_entity_poly.pdbx_seq_one_letter_code
_entity_poly.pdbx_strand_id
1 'polypeptide(L)'
;MKRWSLCLFLLLLLPLTACQQAGEPIVLPEPAELDKIQIEHSLVPAQMKILETEENMAALIDALTAQGKKTRTESVNDNPTNVDSYYTLKFYHTDAPKSPSIAYAYEKNGKTYIEQPYAGIWEIPDAIYDEQIEVTYD
;
A
#
# COMPACT_ATOMS: atom_id res chain seq x y z
N MET A 1 -31.43 19.49 -52.26
CA MET A 1 -30.27 18.63 -51.98
C MET A 1 -29.31 19.42 -51.10
N LYS A 2 -29.50 19.40 -49.78
CA LYS A 2 -28.62 18.72 -48.80
C LYS A 2 -27.14 18.91 -49.10
N ARG A 3 -26.47 19.83 -48.38
CA ARG A 3 -25.13 19.67 -47.76
C ARG A 3 -24.96 20.72 -46.64
N TRP A 4 -25.80 20.64 -45.62
CA TRP A 4 -25.48 21.25 -44.32
C TRP A 4 -24.47 20.38 -43.59
N SER A 5 -23.66 21.03 -42.78
CA SER A 5 -22.98 20.44 -41.62
C SER A 5 -21.96 19.34 -41.90
N LEU A 6 -20.68 19.67 -42.06
CA LEU A 6 -19.62 18.71 -41.74
C LEU A 6 -18.27 19.33 -41.35
N CYS A 7 -18.24 20.49 -40.67
CA CYS A 7 -16.97 21.04 -40.16
C CYS A 7 -16.96 21.36 -38.66
N LEU A 8 -18.05 21.13 -37.90
CA LEU A 8 -18.08 21.48 -36.47
C LEU A 8 -18.21 20.29 -35.51
N PHE A 9 -18.06 19.05 -36.01
CA PHE A 9 -18.27 17.84 -35.19
C PHE A 9 -16.99 17.15 -34.71
N LEU A 10 -15.80 17.67 -35.06
CA LEU A 10 -14.53 17.00 -34.74
C LEU A 10 -13.79 17.52 -33.50
N LEU A 11 -14.35 18.49 -32.76
CA LEU A 11 -13.71 19.09 -31.58
C LEU A 11 -14.35 18.70 -30.24
N LEU A 12 -15.29 17.74 -30.24
CA LEU A 12 -16.17 17.47 -29.10
C LEU A 12 -16.06 16.05 -28.53
N LEU A 13 -14.96 15.32 -28.79
CA LEU A 13 -14.84 13.91 -28.43
C LEU A 13 -13.64 13.51 -27.56
N LEU A 14 -13.03 14.43 -26.80
CA LEU A 14 -12.11 14.02 -25.74
C LEU A 14 -12.22 14.90 -24.49
N PRO A 15 -13.27 14.78 -23.67
CA PRO A 15 -12.98 14.74 -22.25
C PRO A 15 -12.24 13.42 -22.02
N LEU A 16 -10.91 13.45 -22.03
CA LEU A 16 -10.11 12.45 -21.31
C LEU A 16 -10.51 12.58 -19.85
N THR A 17 -11.64 11.99 -19.49
CA THR A 17 -11.93 11.68 -18.10
C THR A 17 -10.89 10.62 -17.74
N ALA A 18 -9.73 11.10 -17.30
CA ALA A 18 -8.95 10.40 -16.29
C ALA A 18 -9.83 10.35 -15.04
N CYS A 19 -10.95 9.62 -15.12
CA CYS A 19 -11.54 8.98 -13.97
C CYS A 19 -10.45 7.98 -13.59
N GLN A 20 -9.53 8.42 -12.72
CA GLN A 20 -8.78 7.51 -11.90
C GLN A 20 -9.85 6.71 -11.16
N GLN A 21 -10.25 5.59 -11.75
CA GLN A 21 -11.00 4.57 -11.04
C GLN A 21 -10.19 4.33 -9.78
N ALA A 22 -10.77 4.67 -8.62
CA ALA A 22 -10.19 4.31 -7.35
C ALA A 22 -9.96 2.80 -7.43
N GLY A 23 -8.71 2.38 -7.56
CA GLY A 23 -8.39 0.97 -7.63
C GLY A 23 -8.77 0.33 -6.30
N GLU A 24 -8.89 -0.99 -6.30
CA GLU A 24 -9.32 -1.73 -5.10
C GLU A 24 -8.45 -1.35 -3.88
N PRO A 25 -9.06 -1.12 -2.71
CA PRO A 25 -8.29 -0.83 -1.51
C PRO A 25 -7.38 -2.01 -1.16
N ILE A 26 -6.32 -1.73 -0.40
CA ILE A 26 -5.52 -2.79 0.20
C ILE A 26 -6.40 -3.58 1.17
N VAL A 27 -6.26 -4.91 1.17
CA VAL A 27 -7.00 -5.80 2.07
C VAL A 27 -6.05 -6.29 3.14
N LEU A 28 -6.19 -5.76 4.35
CA LEU A 28 -5.41 -6.14 5.52
C LEU A 28 -6.28 -6.95 6.50
N PRO A 29 -5.67 -7.80 7.36
CA PRO A 29 -6.41 -8.50 8.40
C PRO A 29 -7.08 -7.55 9.38
N GLU A 30 -8.21 -7.97 9.97
CA GLU A 30 -8.88 -7.20 11.02
C GLU A 30 -8.05 -7.19 12.32
N PRO A 31 -7.92 -6.05 13.02
CA PRO A 31 -7.12 -5.96 14.25
C PRO A 31 -7.52 -6.99 15.33
N ALA A 32 -8.82 -7.31 15.42
CA ALA A 32 -9.35 -8.28 16.39
C ALA A 32 -8.93 -9.74 16.09
N GLU A 33 -8.46 -10.04 14.88
CA GLU A 33 -7.97 -11.36 14.48
C GLU A 33 -6.45 -11.51 14.72
N LEU A 34 -5.77 -10.41 15.07
CA LEU A 34 -4.32 -10.35 15.22
C LEU A 34 -3.88 -10.43 16.69
N ASP A 35 -2.79 -11.16 16.92
CA ASP A 35 -2.03 -11.14 18.18
C ASP A 35 -1.09 -9.92 18.21
N LYS A 36 -0.42 -9.65 17.08
CA LYS A 36 0.50 -8.52 16.93
C LYS A 36 0.83 -8.22 15.47
N ILE A 37 1.34 -7.01 15.24
CA ILE A 37 2.02 -6.63 14.00
C ILE A 37 3.50 -6.41 14.31
N GLN A 38 4.36 -7.06 13.53
CA GLN A 38 5.81 -6.95 13.66
C GLN A 38 6.39 -6.30 12.40
N ILE A 39 7.15 -5.22 12.59
CA ILE A 39 7.74 -4.43 11.50
C ILE A 39 9.26 -4.55 11.60
N GLU A 40 9.90 -5.07 10.55
CA GLU A 40 11.34 -5.33 10.49
C GLU A 40 11.99 -4.63 9.30
N HIS A 41 13.10 -3.95 9.52
CA HIS A 41 13.88 -3.38 8.42
C HIS A 41 14.72 -4.47 7.72
N SER A 42 14.64 -4.53 6.39
CA SER A 42 15.35 -5.51 5.55
C SER A 42 16.87 -5.54 5.75
N LEU A 43 17.50 -4.40 6.00
CA LEU A 43 18.96 -4.32 6.20
C LEU A 43 19.38 -4.46 7.67
N VAL A 44 18.46 -4.27 8.62
CA VAL A 44 18.76 -4.34 10.06
C VAL A 44 17.67 -5.11 10.82
N PRO A 45 17.53 -6.43 10.60
CA PRO A 45 16.39 -7.21 11.13
C PRO A 45 16.34 -7.30 12.65
N ALA A 46 17.45 -7.05 13.35
CA ALA A 46 17.50 -6.99 14.80
C ALA A 46 16.73 -5.78 15.37
N GLN A 47 16.43 -4.80 14.53
CA GLN A 47 15.64 -3.62 14.87
C GLN A 47 14.22 -3.83 14.37
N MET A 48 13.30 -3.97 15.32
CA MET A 48 11.92 -4.30 15.06
C MET A 48 10.98 -3.47 15.94
N LYS A 49 9.89 -3.00 15.34
CA LYS A 49 8.76 -2.39 16.05
C LYS A 49 7.67 -3.46 16.20
N ILE A 50 7.12 -3.59 17.40
CA ILE A 50 6.02 -4.51 17.70
C ILE A 50 4.81 -3.69 18.13
N LEU A 51 3.68 -3.92 17.47
CA LEU A 51 2.38 -3.39 17.86
C LEU A 51 1.57 -4.55 18.45
N GLU A 52 1.25 -4.47 19.74
CA GLU A 52 0.50 -5.53 20.46
C GLU A 52 -0.88 -5.05 20.95
N THR A 53 -1.14 -3.74 20.94
CA THR A 53 -2.45 -3.20 21.34
C THR A 53 -3.36 -3.09 20.13
N GLU A 54 -4.63 -3.45 20.30
CA GLU A 54 -5.66 -3.32 19.25
C GLU A 54 -5.74 -1.88 18.71
N GLU A 55 -5.61 -0.87 19.58
CA GLU A 55 -5.58 0.55 19.19
C GLU A 55 -4.45 0.87 18.19
N ASN A 56 -3.21 0.43 18.47
CA ASN A 56 -2.08 0.71 17.60
C ASN A 56 -2.15 -0.10 16.30
N MET A 57 -2.63 -1.35 16.36
CA MET A 57 -2.82 -2.18 15.18
C MET A 57 -3.91 -1.59 14.26
N ALA A 58 -5.05 -1.20 14.84
CA ALA A 58 -6.14 -0.54 14.14
C ALA A 58 -5.69 0.78 13.51
N ALA A 59 -4.97 1.62 14.24
CA ALA A 59 -4.46 2.89 13.71
C ALA A 59 -3.61 2.71 12.44
N LEU A 60 -2.70 1.73 12.42
CA LEU A 60 -1.90 1.42 11.24
C LEU A 60 -2.75 0.87 10.09
N ILE A 61 -3.60 -0.14 10.37
CA ILE A 61 -4.45 -0.80 9.37
C ILE A 61 -5.43 0.20 8.73
N ASP A 62 -6.09 1.01 9.54
CA ASP A 62 -7.04 2.03 9.08
C ASP A 62 -6.34 3.10 8.24
N ALA A 63 -5.17 3.58 8.68
CA ALA A 63 -4.41 4.57 7.93
C ALA A 63 -4.02 4.04 6.54
N LEU A 64 -3.50 2.81 6.45
CA LEU A 64 -3.13 2.17 5.19
C LEU A 64 -4.35 1.93 4.29
N THR A 65 -5.46 1.45 4.85
CA THR A 65 -6.67 1.10 4.10
C THR A 65 -7.40 2.34 3.58
N ALA A 66 -7.49 3.40 4.39
CA ALA A 66 -8.20 4.62 4.05
C ALA A 66 -7.43 5.51 3.05
N GLN A 67 -6.10 5.50 3.11
CA GLN A 67 -5.26 6.44 2.35
C GLN A 67 -4.43 5.79 1.24
N GLY A 68 -4.34 4.45 1.22
CA GLY A 68 -3.65 3.71 0.18
C GLY A 68 -4.33 3.81 -1.19
N LYS A 69 -3.58 4.20 -2.21
CA LYS A 69 -4.07 4.33 -3.59
C LYS A 69 -3.44 3.27 -4.47
N LYS A 70 -4.26 2.32 -4.97
CA LYS A 70 -3.77 1.24 -5.83
C LYS A 70 -3.09 1.82 -7.06
N THR A 71 -1.85 1.40 -7.30
CA THR A 71 -1.08 1.79 -8.47
C THR A 71 -1.49 0.93 -9.68
N ARG A 72 -0.95 1.24 -10.85
CA ARG A 72 -1.10 0.41 -12.06
C ARG A 72 -0.01 -0.66 -12.17
N THR A 73 0.91 -0.72 -11.21
CA THR A 73 2.02 -1.67 -11.20
C THR A 73 1.59 -2.94 -10.49
N GLU A 74 1.87 -4.09 -11.10
CA GLU A 74 1.59 -5.39 -10.51
C GLU A 74 2.70 -5.78 -9.53
N SER A 75 2.32 -6.38 -8.40
CA SER A 75 3.24 -7.08 -7.51
C SER A 75 3.41 -8.50 -8.01
N VAL A 76 4.57 -8.84 -8.57
CA VAL A 76 4.83 -10.15 -9.20
C VAL A 76 5.96 -10.94 -8.52
N ASN A 77 6.47 -10.42 -7.40
CA ASN A 77 7.57 -11.00 -6.65
C ASN A 77 7.12 -11.31 -5.21
N ASP A 78 7.84 -12.21 -4.55
CA ASP A 78 7.62 -12.52 -3.13
C ASP A 78 8.03 -11.39 -2.18
N ASN A 79 8.86 -10.46 -2.64
CA ASN A 79 9.32 -9.27 -1.94
C ASN A 79 9.65 -8.13 -2.93
N PRO A 80 9.72 -6.86 -2.47
CA PRO A 80 10.04 -5.73 -3.32
C PRO A 80 11.39 -5.90 -4.01
N THR A 81 11.43 -5.65 -5.31
CA THR A 81 12.68 -5.67 -6.10
C THR A 81 13.00 -4.29 -6.66
N ASN A 82 14.29 -4.01 -6.87
CA ASN A 82 14.77 -2.72 -7.36
C ASN A 82 14.35 -1.55 -6.43
N VAL A 83 14.54 -1.74 -5.12
CA VAL A 83 14.42 -0.74 -4.05
C VAL A 83 15.65 -0.87 -3.15
N ASP A 84 16.08 0.21 -2.51
CA ASP A 84 17.32 0.21 -1.71
C ASP A 84 17.14 -0.58 -0.40
N SER A 85 16.01 -0.37 0.26
CA SER A 85 15.56 -1.15 1.42
C SER A 85 14.03 -1.11 1.51
N TYR A 86 13.51 -1.97 2.36
CA TYR A 86 12.09 -2.05 2.70
C TYR A 86 11.89 -2.49 4.16
N TYR A 87 10.70 -2.22 4.68
CA TYR A 87 10.18 -2.80 5.90
C TYR A 87 9.27 -3.97 5.58
N THR A 88 9.37 -5.06 6.34
CA THR A 88 8.45 -6.20 6.29
C THR A 88 7.45 -6.06 7.44
N LEU A 89 6.17 -5.96 7.11
CA LEU A 89 5.06 -5.98 8.06
C LEU A 89 4.52 -7.41 8.13
N LYS A 90 4.67 -8.05 9.28
CA LYS A 90 4.16 -9.40 9.57
C LYS A 90 2.96 -9.29 10.49
N PHE A 91 1.80 -9.71 10.00
CA PHE A 91 0.53 -9.73 10.73
C PHE A 91 0.33 -11.12 11.31
N TYR A 92 0.57 -11.30 12.61
CA TYR A 92 0.45 -12.60 13.27
C TYR A 92 -1.01 -12.82 13.71
N HIS A 93 -1.65 -13.81 13.11
CA HIS A 93 -3.04 -14.17 13.41
C HIS A 93 -3.13 -14.97 14.70
N THR A 94 -4.18 -14.71 15.49
CA THR A 94 -4.46 -15.42 16.75
C THR A 94 -4.71 -16.92 16.54
N ASP A 95 -5.33 -17.30 15.42
CA ASP A 95 -5.65 -18.68 15.06
C ASP A 95 -4.53 -19.41 14.28
N ALA A 96 -3.62 -18.66 13.67
CA ALA A 96 -2.52 -19.16 12.85
C ALA A 96 -1.17 -18.47 13.16
N PRO A 97 -0.65 -18.57 14.41
CA PRO A 97 0.51 -17.78 14.87
C PRO A 97 1.84 -18.10 14.17
N LYS A 98 1.92 -19.16 13.36
CA LYS A 98 3.12 -19.55 12.61
C LYS A 98 3.09 -19.13 11.14
N SER A 99 2.00 -18.55 10.67
CA SER A 99 1.79 -18.21 9.26
C SER A 99 1.28 -16.77 9.14
N PRO A 100 2.12 -15.77 9.46
CA PRO A 100 1.69 -14.38 9.38
C PRO A 100 1.37 -13.98 7.93
N SER A 101 0.37 -13.13 7.75
CA SER A 101 0.22 -12.39 6.48
C SER A 101 1.37 -11.40 6.36
N ILE A 102 1.79 -11.10 5.13
CA ILE A 102 2.95 -10.24 4.87
C ILE A 102 2.55 -9.09 3.94
N ALA A 103 3.00 -7.89 4.28
CA ALA A 103 3.09 -6.75 3.38
C ALA A 103 4.47 -6.10 3.51
N TYR A 104 4.85 -5.29 2.53
CA TYR A 104 6.13 -4.59 2.50
C TYR A 104 5.93 -3.11 2.30
N ALA A 105 6.66 -2.28 3.04
CA ALA A 105 6.65 -0.84 2.87
C ALA A 105 8.03 -0.35 2.42
N TYR A 106 8.07 0.55 1.45
CA TYR A 106 9.33 1.08 0.92
C TYR A 106 9.16 2.45 0.27
N GLU A 107 10.27 3.19 0.20
CA GLU A 107 10.37 4.37 -0.64
C GLU A 107 10.93 3.99 -2.01
N LYS A 108 10.39 4.59 -3.07
CA LYS A 108 10.95 4.50 -4.42
C LYS A 108 10.68 5.78 -5.20
N ASN A 109 11.74 6.42 -5.68
CA ASN A 109 11.65 7.66 -6.47
C ASN A 109 10.92 8.81 -5.72
N GLY A 110 11.19 8.97 -4.41
CA GLY A 110 10.59 10.05 -3.59
C GLY A 110 9.10 9.87 -3.34
N LYS A 111 8.62 8.63 -3.31
CA LYS A 111 7.25 8.24 -2.97
C LYS A 111 7.28 6.99 -2.12
N THR A 112 6.32 6.87 -1.21
CA THR A 112 6.17 5.72 -0.33
C THR A 112 5.07 4.77 -0.80
N TYR A 113 5.31 3.48 -0.62
CA TYR A 113 4.45 2.41 -1.09
C TYR A 113 4.24 1.34 -0.04
N ILE A 114 3.08 0.69 -0.09
CA ILE A 114 2.81 -0.61 0.54
C ILE A 114 2.54 -1.64 -0.57
N GLU A 115 3.17 -2.80 -0.49
CA GLU A 115 3.08 -3.90 -1.45
C GLU A 115 2.63 -5.18 -0.74
N GLN A 116 1.62 -5.84 -1.29
CA GLN A 116 1.26 -7.21 -0.93
C GLN A 116 1.62 -8.11 -2.11
N PRO A 117 2.45 -9.16 -1.89
CA PRO A 117 2.81 -10.11 -2.94
C PRO A 117 1.60 -10.60 -3.71
N TYR A 118 1.64 -10.47 -5.04
CA TYR A 118 0.61 -10.95 -5.96
C TYR A 118 -0.78 -10.30 -5.81
N ALA A 119 -0.95 -9.33 -4.91
CA ALA A 119 -2.22 -8.61 -4.71
C ALA A 119 -2.15 -7.18 -5.25
N GLY A 120 -1.01 -6.51 -5.09
CA GLY A 120 -0.80 -5.19 -5.67
C GLY A 120 0.19 -4.31 -4.92
N ILE A 121 0.33 -3.10 -5.45
CA ILE A 121 1.16 -2.04 -4.89
C ILE A 121 0.27 -0.81 -4.75
N TRP A 122 0.27 -0.19 -3.57
CA TRP A 122 -0.47 1.03 -3.26
C TRP A 122 0.51 2.14 -2.88
N GLU A 123 0.31 3.33 -3.44
CA GLU A 123 0.99 4.54 -2.96
C GLU A 123 0.33 5.00 -1.65
N ILE A 124 1.14 5.29 -0.64
CA ILE A 124 0.70 5.79 0.65
C ILE A 124 1.28 7.20 0.90
N PRO A 125 0.67 8.01 1.76
CA PRO A 125 1.29 9.25 2.24
C PRO A 125 2.58 8.98 3.02
N ASP A 126 3.61 9.77 2.78
CA ASP A 126 4.89 9.67 3.49
C ASP A 126 4.72 9.79 5.01
N ALA A 127 3.78 10.60 5.49
CA ALA A 127 3.47 10.69 6.92
C ALA A 127 3.08 9.34 7.56
N ILE A 128 2.37 8.45 6.83
CA ILE A 128 2.07 7.11 7.36
C ILE A 128 3.36 6.29 7.44
N TYR A 129 4.21 6.38 6.42
CA TYR A 129 5.49 5.69 6.40
C TYR A 129 6.36 6.16 7.58
N ASP A 130 6.63 7.46 7.69
CA ASP A 130 7.53 8.04 8.68
C ASP A 130 7.01 7.86 10.12
N GLU A 131 5.71 8.06 10.37
CA GLU A 131 5.16 8.07 11.74
C GLU A 131 4.77 6.66 12.24
N GLN A 132 4.29 5.80 11.35
CA GLN A 132 3.71 4.50 11.74
C GLN A 132 4.62 3.31 11.39
N ILE A 133 5.46 3.41 10.37
CA ILE A 133 6.23 2.26 9.85
C ILE A 133 7.73 2.42 10.13
N GLU A 134 8.29 3.57 9.80
CA GLU A 134 9.71 3.83 9.93
C GLU A 134 10.11 3.69 11.41
N VAL A 135 11.21 2.97 11.62
CA VAL A 135 11.81 2.81 12.94
C VAL A 135 12.95 3.81 13.01
N THR A 136 12.68 4.97 13.61
CA THR A 136 13.69 5.99 13.89
C THR A 136 14.51 5.59 15.12
N TYR A 137 15.80 5.89 15.08
CA TYR A 137 16.74 5.64 16.18
C TYR A 137 17.17 6.96 16.79
N ASP A 138 17.20 7.01 18.13
CA ASP A 138 17.89 8.06 18.90
C ASP A 138 19.39 7.77 19.03
#